data_AF-A0A0F8X5N4-F1
#
_entry.id   AF-A0A0F8X5N4-F1
#
_cell.length_a   1.000
_cell.length_b   1.000
_cell.length_c   1.000
_cell.angle_alpha   90.00
_cell.angle_beta   90.00
_cell.angle_gamma   90.00
#
_symmetry.space_group_name_H-M   'P 1'
#
loop_
_entity.id
_entity.type
_entity.pdbx_description
1 polymer ?
#
loop_
_entity_poly.entity_id
_entity_poly.type
_entity_poly.pdbx_seq_one_letter_code
_entity_poly.pdbx_strand_id
1 'polypeptide(L)'
;ANTKQSDVDGDSIGDLCDTETGVAGVGDCGDGPDTDGDGLIDGAEVNPYGTDPLNPDTDFDGLLDGEEVNTYNTDPRNPDTDFDGLFDGDEVGFGTDPLNQDTDFDGLADGEEVNFFGTDPVNSDTDGDGLTDGEEVNAVGTDPLNPDTDIDGLTDGAEVLAFGTDPLNPDTDGDGLTDGEEVNPYGTDPLNPDTDSDGLLDGEEVFGSGTDPFNPDTDGDGLTDGDEVNFFGTDPLNPDTDGDFLTDGEEVTFFGTDPLNPDTDGDGLHDGDEVNLYGTDPLNSDTDGDGLTDGAEVNVFGTDPFNQDTDMDGMSDGDEVASPCLNPVAPDAFADPDDDDLNNTDEVNLYGTDPCNPDTDGDGLPD
;
A
#
# COMPACT_ATOMS: atom_id res chain seq x y z
N ALA A 1 5.39 75.52 20.88
CA ALA A 1 4.95 76.91 21.11
C ALA A 1 5.90 77.90 20.41
N ASN A 2 5.51 78.34 19.22
CA ASN A 2 6.19 79.41 18.49
C ASN A 2 5.95 80.74 19.23
N THR A 3 7.01 81.42 19.68
CA THR A 3 6.93 82.66 20.48
C THR A 3 6.42 83.89 19.69
N LYS A 4 5.87 83.69 18.49
CA LYS A 4 5.41 84.73 17.57
C LYS A 4 3.90 84.78 17.33
N GLN A 5 3.10 83.92 17.98
CA GLN A 5 1.64 83.98 17.90
C GLN A 5 1.04 84.46 19.23
N SER A 6 -0.11 85.15 19.16
CA SER A 6 -0.93 85.44 20.33
C SER A 6 -1.69 84.19 20.74
N ASP A 7 -1.80 83.99 22.05
CA ASP A 7 -2.40 82.85 22.74
C ASP A 7 -3.17 83.46 23.92
N VAL A 8 -4.45 83.74 23.69
CA VAL A 8 -5.31 84.52 24.59
C VAL A 8 -5.87 83.67 25.72
N ASP A 9 -6.07 82.38 25.51
CA ASP A 9 -6.61 81.44 26.49
C ASP A 9 -5.52 80.67 27.27
N GLY A 10 -4.27 80.70 26.79
CA GLY A 10 -3.09 80.26 27.51
C GLY A 10 -2.91 78.73 27.51
N ASP A 11 -3.51 78.03 26.56
CA ASP A 11 -3.44 76.58 26.42
C ASP A 11 -2.19 76.10 25.66
N SER A 12 -1.36 77.06 25.22
CA SER A 12 -0.14 76.86 24.43
C SER A 12 -0.36 76.52 22.94
N ILE A 13 -1.59 76.69 22.45
CA ILE A 13 -1.99 76.70 21.04
C ILE A 13 -2.26 78.17 20.63
N GLY A 14 -1.86 78.58 19.43
CA GLY A 14 -2.04 79.97 18.98
C GLY A 14 -3.49 80.27 18.59
N ASP A 15 -3.96 81.51 18.80
CA ASP A 15 -5.36 81.95 18.58
C ASP A 15 -5.91 81.66 17.16
N LEU A 16 -5.03 81.50 16.16
CA LEU A 16 -5.42 81.18 14.78
C LEU A 16 -5.71 79.69 14.55
N CYS A 17 -5.34 78.85 15.52
CA CYS A 17 -5.40 77.39 15.49
C CYS A 17 -6.40 76.83 16.52
N ASP A 18 -7.08 77.72 17.26
CA ASP A 18 -8.09 77.35 18.25
C ASP A 18 -9.46 77.15 17.58
N THR A 19 -9.97 75.92 17.65
CA THR A 19 -11.24 75.52 17.05
C THR A 19 -12.47 75.90 17.89
N GLU A 20 -12.30 76.41 19.12
CA GLU A 20 -13.43 76.82 19.97
C GLU A 20 -14.09 78.14 19.53
N THR A 21 -13.48 78.90 18.60
CA THR A 21 -14.02 80.21 18.16
C THR A 21 -14.80 80.22 16.84
N GLY A 22 -15.00 79.07 16.18
CA GLY A 22 -16.04 78.91 15.14
C GLY A 22 -15.84 79.69 13.84
N VAL A 23 -14.60 80.03 13.46
CA VAL A 23 -14.27 80.58 12.14
C VAL A 23 -13.28 79.65 11.44
N ALA A 24 -13.75 78.96 10.39
CA ALA A 24 -12.88 78.19 9.52
C ALA A 24 -11.88 79.11 8.79
N GLY A 25 -10.60 78.95 9.09
CA GLY A 25 -9.44 79.41 8.30
C GLY A 25 -8.40 78.29 8.39
N VAL A 26 -8.02 77.59 7.32
CA VAL A 26 -7.09 78.03 6.26
C VAL A 26 -6.06 79.06 6.76
N GLY A 27 -5.05 78.61 7.51
CA GLY A 27 -3.87 79.42 7.80
C GLY A 27 -2.96 78.92 8.93
N ASP A 28 -1.86 78.26 8.52
CA ASP A 28 -0.49 78.34 9.07
C ASP A 28 -0.33 78.24 10.60
N CYS A 29 -0.24 76.98 11.07
CA CYS A 29 0.07 76.56 12.44
C CYS A 29 1.57 76.57 12.76
N GLY A 30 2.44 77.12 11.89
CA GLY A 30 3.90 77.09 12.08
C GLY A 30 4.60 75.85 11.53
N ASP A 31 3.86 74.92 10.95
CA ASP A 31 4.31 73.92 9.99
C ASP A 31 3.83 74.43 8.60
N GLY A 32 4.64 74.32 7.55
CA GLY A 32 4.39 74.97 6.25
C GLY A 32 3.05 74.59 5.58
N PRO A 33 2.73 75.16 4.40
CA PRO A 33 1.61 74.67 3.60
C PRO A 33 1.75 73.16 3.34
N ASP A 34 0.60 72.48 3.24
CA ASP A 34 0.40 71.11 2.75
C ASP A 34 -0.64 71.28 1.63
N THR A 35 -0.18 71.23 0.38
CA THR A 35 -0.96 71.74 -0.76
C THR A 35 -1.85 70.67 -1.40
N ASP A 36 -1.51 69.40 -1.30
CA ASP A 36 -2.29 68.26 -1.80
C ASP A 36 -3.04 67.49 -0.71
N GLY A 37 -2.74 67.73 0.57
CA GLY A 37 -3.53 67.29 1.72
C GLY A 37 -3.26 65.85 2.13
N ASP A 38 -2.07 65.35 1.85
CA ASP A 38 -1.61 63.98 2.10
C ASP A 38 -1.09 63.79 3.55
N GLY A 39 -0.88 64.89 4.29
CA GLY A 39 -0.35 64.89 5.64
C GLY A 39 1.15 65.18 5.75
N LEU A 40 1.83 65.47 4.64
CA LEU A 40 3.21 65.93 4.56
C LEU A 40 3.25 67.39 4.10
N ILE A 41 3.98 68.25 4.82
CA ILE A 41 4.05 69.67 4.43
C ILE A 41 4.96 69.88 3.21
N ASP A 42 4.62 70.82 2.31
CA ASP A 42 5.38 71.24 1.11
C ASP A 42 6.89 71.36 1.37
N GLY A 43 7.26 71.85 2.56
CA GLY A 43 8.65 72.01 2.96
C GLY A 43 9.39 70.70 3.20
N ALA A 44 8.72 69.71 3.80
CA ALA A 44 9.24 68.37 4.09
C ALA A 44 9.28 67.52 2.81
N GLU A 45 8.26 67.65 1.97
CA GLU A 45 8.19 67.03 0.66
C GLU A 45 9.38 67.40 -0.20
N VAL A 46 9.73 68.69 -0.30
CA VAL A 46 10.92 69.10 -1.06
C VAL A 46 12.24 68.69 -0.38
N ASN A 47 12.28 68.64 0.96
CA ASN A 47 13.47 68.24 1.73
C ASN A 47 13.10 67.81 3.16
N PRO A 48 13.36 66.55 3.58
CA PRO A 48 14.31 65.62 2.96
C PRO A 48 13.73 64.60 1.97
N TYR A 49 12.41 64.46 1.85
CA TYR A 49 11.80 63.29 1.20
C TYR A 49 11.93 63.34 -0.33
N GLY A 50 11.81 64.51 -0.93
CA GLY A 50 11.92 64.72 -2.37
C GLY A 50 10.68 64.32 -3.16
N THR A 51 9.50 64.39 -2.54
CA THR A 51 8.17 64.15 -3.12
C THR A 51 7.61 65.41 -3.80
N ASP A 52 6.47 65.31 -4.50
CA ASP A 52 5.85 66.42 -5.24
C ASP A 52 4.70 67.08 -4.47
N PRO A 53 4.83 68.35 -4.00
CA PRO A 53 3.81 69.06 -3.20
C PRO A 53 2.43 69.28 -3.82
N LEU A 54 2.19 68.75 -5.01
CA LEU A 54 0.90 68.83 -5.70
C LEU A 54 0.32 67.44 -5.99
N ASN A 55 1.01 66.37 -5.60
CA ASN A 55 0.67 65.00 -5.87
C ASN A 55 0.75 64.18 -4.57
N PRO A 56 -0.38 63.82 -3.97
CA PRO A 56 -0.43 63.27 -2.61
C PRO A 56 0.08 61.82 -2.47
N ASP A 57 0.54 61.22 -3.57
CA ASP A 57 1.03 59.84 -3.71
C ASP A 57 2.03 59.85 -4.88
N THR A 58 3.31 59.98 -4.55
CA THR A 58 4.40 60.32 -5.48
C THR A 58 4.81 59.15 -6.35
N ASP A 59 4.74 57.91 -5.86
CA ASP A 59 5.13 56.70 -6.61
C ASP A 59 3.97 55.82 -7.09
N PHE A 60 2.74 56.18 -6.73
CA PHE A 60 1.49 55.58 -7.18
C PHE A 60 1.28 54.13 -6.74
N ASP A 61 1.74 53.78 -5.54
CA ASP A 61 1.55 52.48 -4.91
C ASP A 61 0.21 52.37 -4.16
N GLY A 62 -0.45 53.50 -3.92
CA GLY A 62 -1.74 53.59 -3.23
C GLY A 62 -1.66 54.04 -1.76
N LEU A 63 -0.47 54.26 -1.22
CA LEU A 63 -0.24 55.00 0.03
C LEU A 63 0.00 56.48 -0.27
N LEU A 64 -0.35 57.34 0.69
CA LEU A 64 -0.07 58.76 0.58
C LEU A 64 1.34 59.06 1.13
N ASP A 65 2.07 60.02 0.55
CA ASP A 65 3.47 60.29 0.99
C ASP A 65 3.52 60.62 2.50
N GLY A 66 2.51 61.33 3.00
CA GLY A 66 2.30 61.57 4.42
C GLY A 66 1.99 60.32 5.25
N GLU A 67 1.25 59.33 4.75
CA GLU A 67 0.99 58.07 5.44
C GLU A 67 2.24 57.20 5.53
N GLU A 68 2.99 57.10 4.44
CA GLU A 68 4.27 56.42 4.36
C GLU A 68 5.26 56.98 5.36
N VAL A 69 5.48 58.29 5.39
CA VAL A 69 6.45 58.91 6.30
C VAL A 69 6.02 58.85 7.76
N ASN A 70 4.73 59.06 8.06
CA ASN A 70 4.27 59.24 9.44
C ASN A 70 3.81 57.94 10.11
N THR A 71 3.43 56.91 9.34
CA THR A 71 2.81 55.68 9.84
C THR A 71 3.66 54.46 9.53
N TYR A 72 3.93 54.20 8.24
CA TYR A 72 4.53 52.95 7.78
C TYR A 72 6.08 52.98 7.75
N ASN A 73 6.67 54.17 7.66
CA ASN A 73 8.10 54.43 7.50
C ASN A 73 8.71 53.86 6.21
N THR A 74 7.92 53.80 5.14
CA THR A 74 8.33 53.43 3.77
C THR A 74 8.98 54.62 3.03
N ASP A 75 9.59 54.40 1.85
CA ASP A 75 10.16 55.48 1.03
C ASP A 75 9.09 55.98 0.03
N PRO A 76 8.56 57.22 0.18
CA PRO A 76 7.44 57.75 -0.61
C PRO A 76 7.75 58.07 -2.07
N ARG A 77 8.75 57.42 -2.63
CA ARG A 77 9.16 57.52 -4.03
C ARG A 77 9.52 56.16 -4.61
N ASN A 78 9.32 55.12 -3.82
CA ASN A 78 9.61 53.75 -4.16
C ASN A 78 8.39 52.90 -3.81
N PRO A 79 7.62 52.47 -4.81
CA PRO A 79 6.32 51.84 -4.59
C PRO A 79 6.38 50.42 -4.01
N ASP A 80 7.57 49.97 -3.61
CA ASP A 80 7.95 48.62 -3.16
C ASP A 80 9.25 48.78 -2.36
N THR A 81 9.11 49.14 -1.08
CA THR A 81 10.19 49.59 -0.21
C THR A 81 11.20 48.50 0.10
N ASP A 82 10.75 47.26 0.26
CA ASP A 82 11.60 46.13 0.61
C ASP A 82 12.05 45.28 -0.60
N PHE A 83 11.48 45.50 -1.77
CA PHE A 83 11.82 44.87 -3.06
C PHE A 83 11.44 43.40 -3.16
N ASP A 84 10.35 43.00 -2.53
CA ASP A 84 9.81 41.64 -2.60
C ASP A 84 8.86 41.43 -3.81
N GLY A 85 8.41 42.52 -4.44
CA GLY A 85 7.54 42.53 -5.61
C GLY A 85 6.06 42.73 -5.30
N LEU A 86 5.69 42.98 -4.05
CA LEU A 86 4.41 43.54 -3.62
C LEU A 86 4.58 45.05 -3.40
N PHE A 87 3.51 45.83 -3.62
CA PHE A 87 3.58 47.28 -3.41
C PHE A 87 3.19 47.62 -1.98
N ASP A 88 3.83 48.62 -1.36
CA ASP A 88 3.61 48.96 0.05
C ASP A 88 2.12 49.20 0.35
N GLY A 89 1.40 49.84 -0.58
CA GLY A 89 -0.06 50.00 -0.50
C GLY A 89 -0.87 48.70 -0.58
N ASP A 90 -0.45 47.73 -1.40
CA ASP A 90 -1.07 46.41 -1.47
C ASP A 90 -0.76 45.59 -0.22
N GLU A 91 0.46 45.68 0.31
CA GLU A 91 0.91 45.03 1.54
C GLU A 91 0.07 45.45 2.75
N VAL A 92 -0.16 46.75 2.92
CA VAL A 92 -1.09 47.26 3.94
C VAL A 92 -2.51 46.69 3.77
N GLY A 93 -2.91 46.41 2.53
CA GLY A 93 -4.19 45.77 2.20
C GLY A 93 -4.26 44.28 2.55
N PHE A 94 -3.18 43.53 2.33
CA PHE A 94 -3.05 42.12 2.69
C PHE A 94 -2.74 41.92 4.19
N GLY A 95 -2.20 42.94 4.86
CA GLY A 95 -1.80 42.90 6.26
C GLY A 95 -0.36 42.48 6.49
N THR A 96 0.46 42.51 5.43
CA THR A 96 1.90 42.26 5.47
C THR A 96 2.67 43.52 5.94
N ASP A 97 3.98 43.38 6.19
CA ASP A 97 4.85 44.47 6.64
C ASP A 97 5.68 45.05 5.48
N PRO A 98 5.40 46.29 4.99
CA PRO A 98 6.08 46.90 3.84
C PRO A 98 7.60 47.12 3.92
N LEU A 99 8.19 46.70 5.04
CA LEU A 99 9.62 46.79 5.30
C LEU A 99 10.27 45.41 5.43
N ASN A 100 9.52 44.33 5.20
CA ASN A 100 9.93 42.97 5.43
C ASN A 100 9.37 42.01 4.36
N GLN A 101 10.28 41.57 3.48
CA GLN A 101 9.96 40.78 2.28
C GLN A 101 9.20 39.47 2.52
N ASP A 102 9.16 38.96 3.75
CA ASP A 102 8.61 37.66 4.14
C ASP A 102 8.01 37.84 5.54
N THR A 103 6.71 38.10 5.59
CA THR A 103 6.00 38.55 6.80
C THR A 103 5.82 37.43 7.82
N ASP A 104 5.57 36.20 7.39
CA ASP A 104 5.33 35.05 8.27
C ASP A 104 6.56 34.15 8.50
N PHE A 105 7.66 34.44 7.81
CA PHE A 105 8.98 33.82 7.93
C PHE A 105 9.02 32.35 7.49
N ASP A 106 8.21 32.00 6.50
CA ASP A 106 8.10 30.65 5.97
C ASP A 106 9.12 30.37 4.84
N GLY A 107 9.77 31.42 4.33
CA GLY A 107 10.79 31.36 3.31
C GLY A 107 10.31 31.65 1.88
N LEU A 108 9.05 32.04 1.70
CA LEU A 108 8.53 32.71 0.51
C LEU A 108 8.39 34.21 0.79
N ALA A 109 8.59 35.01 -0.25
CA ALA A 109 8.34 36.43 -0.13
C ALA A 109 6.85 36.74 -0.30
N ASP A 110 6.32 37.76 0.37
CA ASP A 110 4.90 38.11 0.34
C ASP A 110 4.44 38.37 -1.12
N GLY A 111 5.28 39.05 -1.88
CA GLY A 111 5.10 39.25 -3.32
C GLY A 111 5.15 37.96 -4.15
N GLU A 112 5.93 36.96 -3.77
CA GLU A 112 5.96 35.65 -4.46
C GLU A 112 4.66 34.87 -4.21
N GLU A 113 4.24 34.84 -2.96
CA GLU A 113 3.01 34.19 -2.51
C GLU A 113 1.79 34.75 -3.23
N VAL A 114 1.57 36.06 -3.18
CA VAL A 114 0.40 36.70 -3.79
C VAL A 114 0.41 36.57 -5.33
N ASN A 115 1.57 36.72 -5.97
CA ASN A 115 1.64 36.80 -7.43
C ASN A 115 1.74 35.44 -8.14
N PHE A 116 2.28 34.40 -7.50
CA PHE A 116 2.57 33.12 -8.15
C PHE A 116 1.88 31.92 -7.51
N PHE A 117 1.91 31.80 -6.19
CA PHE A 117 1.43 30.59 -5.50
C PHE A 117 -0.03 30.71 -5.05
N GLY A 118 -0.47 31.91 -4.70
CA GLY A 118 -1.82 32.17 -4.19
C GLY A 118 -2.01 31.78 -2.73
N THR A 119 -0.92 31.61 -1.98
CA THR A 119 -0.88 31.38 -0.54
C THR A 119 -1.21 32.64 0.25
N ASP A 120 -1.43 32.50 1.56
CA ASP A 120 -1.74 33.62 2.45
C ASP A 120 -0.46 34.17 3.10
N PRO A 121 0.05 35.36 2.70
CA PRO A 121 1.38 35.86 3.07
C PRO A 121 1.55 36.27 4.54
N VAL A 122 0.53 35.98 5.37
CA VAL A 122 0.58 36.18 6.83
C VAL A 122 0.36 34.88 7.59
N ASN A 123 0.32 33.75 6.88
CA ASN A 123 0.09 32.42 7.40
C ASN A 123 1.00 31.40 6.73
N SER A 124 2.06 31.05 7.44
CA SER A 124 3.16 30.20 6.96
C SER A 124 2.80 28.78 6.54
N ASP A 125 1.54 28.37 6.60
CA ASP A 125 1.02 27.02 6.33
C ASP A 125 -0.45 27.20 5.90
N THR A 126 -0.64 27.48 4.61
CA THR A 126 -1.90 27.95 4.04
C THR A 126 -2.99 26.88 4.08
N ASP A 127 -2.64 25.61 3.84
CA ASP A 127 -3.59 24.51 3.81
C ASP A 127 -3.70 23.71 5.11
N GLY A 128 -2.78 23.93 6.06
CA GLY A 128 -2.83 23.43 7.42
C GLY A 128 -2.40 21.97 7.56
N ASP A 129 -1.56 21.47 6.64
CA ASP A 129 -1.12 20.08 6.60
C ASP A 129 0.11 19.81 7.51
N GLY A 130 0.79 20.88 7.93
CA GLY A 130 1.93 20.87 8.84
C GLY A 130 3.29 21.14 8.20
N LEU A 131 3.38 21.28 6.87
CA LEU A 131 4.51 21.87 6.16
C LEU A 131 4.28 23.37 5.99
N THR A 132 5.36 24.15 5.86
CA THR A 132 5.21 25.54 5.47
C THR A 132 5.12 25.70 3.96
N ASP A 133 4.41 26.72 3.47
CA ASP A 133 4.25 26.94 2.03
C ASP A 133 5.63 27.03 1.34
N GLY A 134 6.58 27.68 2.00
CA GLY A 134 7.98 27.72 1.58
C GLY A 134 8.72 26.37 1.62
N GLU A 135 8.43 25.47 2.56
CA GLU A 135 9.00 24.10 2.58
C GLU A 135 8.47 23.28 1.41
N GLU A 136 7.17 23.37 1.15
CA GLU A 136 6.50 22.69 0.05
C GLU A 136 7.06 23.13 -1.30
N VAL A 137 7.11 24.44 -1.56
CA VAL A 137 7.60 24.97 -2.83
C VAL A 137 9.10 24.71 -3.04
N ASN A 138 9.92 24.90 -2.00
CA ASN A 138 11.38 24.92 -2.17
C ASN A 138 12.05 23.55 -1.97
N ALA A 139 11.45 22.63 -1.23
CA ALA A 139 12.09 21.38 -0.83
C ALA A 139 11.32 20.12 -1.24
N VAL A 140 10.00 20.10 -1.05
CA VAL A 140 9.18 18.88 -1.22
C VAL A 140 8.63 18.79 -2.64
N GLY A 141 8.09 19.88 -3.16
CA GLY A 141 7.48 19.98 -4.49
C GLY A 141 5.97 19.74 -4.53
N THR A 142 5.30 19.83 -3.38
CA THR A 142 3.84 19.70 -3.20
C THR A 142 3.11 21.01 -3.51
N ASP A 143 1.77 20.96 -3.52
CA ASP A 143 0.92 22.14 -3.77
C ASP A 143 0.50 22.79 -2.44
N PRO A 144 1.00 23.98 -2.08
CA PRO A 144 0.78 24.61 -0.76
C PRO A 144 -0.67 25.08 -0.51
N LEU A 145 -1.57 24.74 -1.42
CA LEU A 145 -3.01 24.99 -1.31
C LEU A 145 -3.81 23.69 -1.18
N ASN A 146 -3.13 22.54 -1.12
CA ASN A 146 -3.75 21.23 -1.12
C ASN A 146 -3.02 20.28 -0.15
N PRO A 147 -3.63 19.95 0.99
CA PRO A 147 -2.95 19.27 2.09
C PRO A 147 -2.65 17.78 1.83
N ASP A 148 -2.90 17.27 0.62
CA ASP A 148 -2.79 15.87 0.19
C ASP A 148 -2.64 15.89 -1.34
N THR A 149 -1.40 16.05 -1.80
CA THR A 149 -1.06 16.37 -3.20
C THR A 149 -1.32 15.19 -4.14
N ASP A 150 -1.05 13.96 -3.72
CA ASP A 150 -1.23 12.76 -4.54
C ASP A 150 -2.56 12.01 -4.32
N ILE A 151 -3.33 12.43 -3.31
CA ILE A 151 -4.72 12.02 -3.04
C ILE A 151 -4.79 10.55 -2.62
N ASP A 152 -3.84 10.14 -1.79
CA ASP A 152 -3.75 8.79 -1.23
C ASP A 152 -4.45 8.69 0.15
N GLY A 153 -4.77 9.83 0.76
CA GLY A 153 -5.45 9.95 2.04
C GLY A 153 -4.56 10.23 3.26
N LEU A 154 -3.24 10.35 3.06
CA LEU A 154 -2.31 11.00 3.97
C LEU A 154 -2.15 12.47 3.59
N THR A 155 -1.70 13.28 4.54
CA THR A 155 -1.36 14.67 4.23
C THR A 155 0.12 14.79 3.91
N ASP A 156 0.53 15.71 3.05
CA ASP A 156 1.93 15.81 2.61
C ASP A 156 2.88 15.98 3.83
N GLY A 157 2.45 16.77 4.82
CA GLY A 157 3.14 16.91 6.10
C GLY A 157 3.17 15.64 6.95
N ALA A 158 2.12 14.81 6.93
CA ALA A 158 2.14 13.52 7.63
C ALA A 158 3.13 12.55 6.97
N GLU A 159 3.14 12.51 5.64
CA GLU A 159 4.07 11.71 4.86
C GLU A 159 5.52 12.11 5.13
N VAL A 160 5.86 13.39 5.01
CA VAL A 160 7.23 13.87 5.21
C VAL A 160 7.68 13.77 6.67
N LEU A 161 6.82 14.10 7.63
CA LEU A 161 7.22 14.25 9.04
C LEU A 161 7.05 12.97 9.87
N ALA A 162 6.12 12.07 9.50
CA ALA A 162 5.77 10.90 10.30
C ALA A 162 6.11 9.56 9.64
N PHE A 163 5.78 9.39 8.35
CA PHE A 163 5.89 8.09 7.67
C PHE A 163 7.17 7.95 6.84
N GLY A 164 7.66 9.03 6.25
CA GLY A 164 8.81 9.06 5.36
C GLY A 164 8.51 8.61 3.92
N THR A 165 7.23 8.65 3.52
CA THR A 165 6.75 8.37 2.17
C THR A 165 6.95 9.55 1.22
N ASP A 166 6.70 9.36 -0.08
CA ASP A 166 6.83 10.40 -1.10
C ASP A 166 5.47 11.04 -1.39
N PRO A 167 5.19 12.29 -0.97
CA PRO A 167 3.87 12.95 -1.09
C PRO A 167 3.43 13.28 -2.51
N LEU A 168 4.21 12.85 -3.50
CA LEU A 168 3.92 12.96 -4.92
C LEU A 168 3.65 11.60 -5.56
N ASN A 169 3.66 10.52 -4.77
CA ASN A 169 3.51 9.15 -5.22
C ASN A 169 2.63 8.37 -4.23
N PRO A 170 1.38 8.07 -4.60
CA PRO A 170 0.38 7.57 -3.65
C PRO A 170 0.63 6.12 -3.18
N ASP A 171 1.70 5.47 -3.62
CA ASP A 171 2.09 4.08 -3.34
C ASP A 171 3.63 4.04 -3.40
N THR A 172 4.27 4.34 -2.26
CA THR A 172 5.70 4.62 -2.18
C THR A 172 6.57 3.39 -2.44
N ASP A 173 6.16 2.23 -1.95
CA ASP A 173 6.94 1.00 -2.09
C ASP A 173 6.51 0.12 -3.29
N GLY A 174 5.37 0.42 -3.91
CA GLY A 174 4.92 -0.14 -5.17
C GLY A 174 4.28 -1.52 -5.03
N ASP A 175 3.69 -1.83 -3.88
CA ASP A 175 3.07 -3.12 -3.58
C ASP A 175 1.61 -3.23 -4.06
N GLY A 176 0.99 -2.09 -4.36
CA GLY A 176 -0.38 -1.96 -4.86
C GLY A 176 -1.42 -1.50 -3.83
N LEU A 177 -1.03 -1.27 -2.57
CA LEU A 177 -1.75 -0.46 -1.59
C LEU A 177 -1.24 0.97 -1.67
N THR A 178 -2.14 1.94 -1.43
CA THR A 178 -1.67 3.32 -1.26
C THR A 178 -1.13 3.54 0.14
N ASP A 179 -0.18 4.47 0.34
CA ASP A 179 0.44 4.68 1.67
C ASP A 179 -0.62 4.98 2.75
N GLY A 180 -1.66 5.74 2.39
CA GLY A 180 -2.84 5.98 3.24
C GLY A 180 -3.67 4.75 3.58
N GLU A 181 -3.83 3.80 2.65
CA GLU A 181 -4.51 2.52 2.89
C GLU A 181 -3.70 1.62 3.82
N GLU A 182 -2.39 1.60 3.65
CA GLU A 182 -1.46 0.86 4.50
C GLU A 182 -1.47 1.40 5.93
N VAL A 183 -1.40 2.71 6.11
CA VAL A 183 -1.53 3.32 7.45
C VAL A 183 -2.92 3.03 8.05
N ASN A 184 -3.98 3.09 7.24
CA ASN A 184 -5.35 2.81 7.68
C ASN A 184 -6.27 2.46 6.50
N PRO A 185 -6.84 1.24 6.44
CA PRO A 185 -7.12 0.38 7.59
C PRO A 185 -6.18 -0.80 7.81
N TYR A 186 -5.22 -1.08 6.92
CA TYR A 186 -4.51 -2.36 6.93
C TYR A 186 -3.43 -2.45 8.02
N GLY A 187 -2.74 -1.35 8.29
CA GLY A 187 -1.71 -1.23 9.31
C GLY A 187 -0.34 -1.76 8.90
N THR A 188 -0.10 -1.99 7.60
CA THR A 188 1.20 -2.37 7.01
C THR A 188 2.16 -1.18 6.99
N ASP A 189 3.42 -1.40 6.61
CA ASP A 189 4.45 -0.36 6.59
C ASP A 189 4.62 0.17 5.16
N PRO A 190 4.27 1.43 4.84
CA PRO A 190 4.25 1.97 3.48
C PRO A 190 5.62 2.17 2.81
N LEU A 191 6.66 1.64 3.45
CA LEU A 191 8.03 1.60 2.95
C LEU A 191 8.52 0.15 2.78
N ASN A 192 7.67 -0.84 2.99
CA ASN A 192 7.99 -2.25 2.96
C ASN A 192 6.89 -3.06 2.26
N PRO A 193 7.11 -3.48 1.00
CA PRO A 193 6.05 -4.00 0.14
C PRO A 193 5.62 -5.45 0.46
N ASP A 194 6.16 -6.05 1.51
CA ASP A 194 5.99 -7.46 1.92
C ASP A 194 6.29 -7.54 3.43
N THR A 195 5.24 -7.36 4.24
CA THR A 195 5.30 -7.14 5.69
C THR A 195 5.76 -8.37 6.47
N ASP A 196 5.36 -9.56 6.07
CA ASP A 196 5.73 -10.81 6.75
C ASP A 196 6.86 -11.59 6.06
N SER A 197 7.32 -11.10 4.90
CA SER A 197 8.46 -11.61 4.12
C SER A 197 8.26 -13.03 3.59
N ASP A 198 7.03 -13.37 3.21
CA ASP A 198 6.66 -14.67 2.66
C ASP A 198 6.80 -14.75 1.11
N GLY A 199 6.97 -13.59 0.46
CA GLY A 199 7.15 -13.44 -0.97
C GLY A 199 5.90 -13.03 -1.76
N LEU A 200 4.75 -12.85 -1.10
CA LEU A 200 3.62 -12.07 -1.60
C LEU A 200 3.75 -10.61 -1.18
N LEU A 201 3.16 -9.73 -1.97
CA LEU A 201 3.13 -8.30 -1.66
C LEU A 201 1.87 -8.00 -0.85
N ASP A 202 1.89 -7.07 0.11
CA ASP A 202 0.75 -6.84 0.99
C ASP A 202 -0.51 -6.46 0.18
N GLY A 203 -0.37 -5.68 -0.89
CA GLY A 203 -1.44 -5.39 -1.84
C GLY A 203 -1.97 -6.60 -2.62
N GLU A 204 -1.11 -7.56 -2.97
CA GLU A 204 -1.53 -8.84 -3.56
C GLU A 204 -2.29 -9.70 -2.56
N GLU A 205 -1.89 -9.68 -1.29
CA GLU A 205 -2.56 -10.41 -0.23
C GLU A 205 -3.95 -9.83 0.06
N VAL A 206 -4.06 -8.52 0.24
CA VAL A 206 -5.31 -7.84 0.59
C VAL A 206 -6.35 -7.95 -0.53
N PHE A 207 -5.95 -7.79 -1.80
CA PHE A 207 -6.90 -7.72 -2.93
C PHE A 207 -6.91 -8.96 -3.83
N GLY A 208 -5.89 -9.83 -3.73
CA GLY A 208 -5.70 -11.01 -4.56
C GLY A 208 -6.04 -12.32 -3.84
N SER A 209 -5.11 -12.83 -3.02
CA SER A 209 -5.23 -14.12 -2.31
C SER A 209 -6.20 -14.06 -1.14
N GLY A 210 -6.30 -12.92 -0.46
CA GLY A 210 -7.09 -12.74 0.76
C GLY A 210 -6.40 -13.28 2.02
N THR A 211 -5.08 -13.44 1.97
CA THR A 211 -4.20 -13.84 3.09
C THR A 211 -4.00 -12.68 4.07
N ASP A 212 -3.37 -12.96 5.21
CA ASP A 212 -3.08 -11.95 6.25
C ASP A 212 -1.64 -11.44 6.09
N PRO A 213 -1.40 -10.16 5.71
CA PRO A 213 -0.05 -9.61 5.48
C PRO A 213 0.91 -9.63 6.68
N PHE A 214 0.44 -10.08 7.83
CA PHE A 214 1.22 -10.24 9.05
C PHE A 214 1.49 -11.71 9.41
N ASN A 215 1.06 -12.65 8.57
CA ASN A 215 1.16 -14.07 8.82
C ASN A 215 1.57 -14.83 7.57
N PRO A 216 2.84 -15.28 7.49
CA PRO A 216 3.42 -15.81 6.25
C PRO A 216 2.91 -17.21 5.88
N ASP A 217 1.90 -17.72 6.56
CA ASP A 217 1.32 -19.08 6.47
C ASP A 217 -0.09 -18.97 7.07
N THR A 218 -1.03 -18.48 6.28
CA THR A 218 -2.36 -18.03 6.72
C THR A 218 -3.21 -19.18 7.23
N ASP A 219 -3.14 -20.36 6.60
CA ASP A 219 -3.91 -21.52 7.00
C ASP A 219 -3.19 -22.48 7.97
N GLY A 220 -1.88 -22.31 8.15
CA GLY A 220 -1.06 -22.97 9.15
C GLY A 220 -0.65 -24.39 8.77
N ASP A 221 -0.56 -24.70 7.48
CA ASP A 221 -0.26 -26.04 6.95
C ASP A 221 1.24 -26.33 6.84
N GLY A 222 2.07 -25.29 6.93
CA GLY A 222 3.53 -25.36 6.90
C GLY A 222 4.18 -24.97 5.57
N LEU A 223 3.41 -24.63 4.54
CA LEU A 223 3.85 -23.83 3.39
C LEU A 223 3.62 -22.34 3.68
N THR A 224 4.38 -21.47 3.01
CA THR A 224 4.09 -20.04 3.09
C THR A 224 3.09 -19.66 2.01
N ASP A 225 2.27 -18.63 2.25
CA ASP A 225 1.24 -18.23 1.28
C ASP A 225 1.89 -17.90 -0.08
N GLY A 226 3.05 -17.25 -0.06
CA GLY A 226 3.88 -17.01 -1.22
C GLY A 226 4.44 -18.26 -1.89
N ASP A 227 4.78 -19.31 -1.16
CA ASP A 227 5.24 -20.57 -1.76
C ASP A 227 4.08 -21.28 -2.47
N GLU A 228 2.91 -21.29 -1.84
CA GLU A 228 1.67 -21.85 -2.36
C GLU A 228 1.25 -21.18 -3.67
N VAL A 229 1.14 -19.85 -3.67
CA VAL A 229 0.71 -19.09 -4.85
C VAL A 229 1.76 -19.15 -5.97
N ASN A 230 3.06 -19.02 -5.65
CA ASN A 230 4.09 -18.88 -6.69
C ASN A 230 4.64 -20.20 -7.23
N PHE A 231 4.60 -21.30 -6.46
CA PHE A 231 5.24 -22.55 -6.85
C PHE A 231 4.31 -23.75 -6.93
N PHE A 232 3.42 -23.94 -5.95
CA PHE A 232 2.59 -25.15 -5.85
C PHE A 232 1.22 -25.02 -6.51
N GLY A 233 0.64 -23.81 -6.49
CA GLY A 233 -0.71 -23.53 -7.00
C GLY A 233 -1.82 -24.04 -6.10
N THR A 234 -1.53 -24.26 -4.81
CA THR A 234 -2.48 -24.59 -3.75
C THR A 234 -3.24 -23.35 -3.28
N ASP A 235 -4.29 -23.53 -2.47
CA ASP A 235 -5.09 -22.43 -1.92
C ASP A 235 -4.57 -22.04 -0.52
N PRO A 236 -3.92 -20.87 -0.34
CA PRO A 236 -3.27 -20.49 0.93
C PRO A 236 -4.24 -20.20 2.09
N LEU A 237 -5.53 -20.40 1.86
CA LEU A 237 -6.58 -20.31 2.88
C LEU A 237 -7.18 -21.68 3.23
N ASN A 238 -6.63 -22.76 2.66
CA ASN A 238 -7.14 -24.10 2.79
C ASN A 238 -5.99 -25.12 2.92
N PRO A 239 -5.75 -25.66 4.13
CA PRO A 239 -4.55 -26.42 4.45
C PRO A 239 -4.53 -27.83 3.84
N ASP A 240 -5.44 -28.17 2.94
CA ASP A 240 -5.64 -29.48 2.29
C ASP A 240 -6.44 -29.19 1.00
N THR A 241 -5.73 -28.80 -0.06
CA THR A 241 -6.31 -28.24 -1.28
C THR A 241 -7.12 -29.26 -2.06
N ASP A 242 -6.66 -30.51 -2.12
CA ASP A 242 -7.32 -31.56 -2.89
C ASP A 242 -8.30 -32.43 -2.07
N GLY A 243 -8.27 -32.32 -0.74
CA GLY A 243 -9.24 -32.87 0.19
C GLY A 243 -9.01 -34.34 0.53
N ASP A 244 -7.77 -34.80 0.52
CA ASP A 244 -7.38 -36.20 0.69
C ASP A 244 -7.00 -36.56 2.16
N PHE A 245 -7.01 -35.56 3.05
CA PHE A 245 -6.65 -35.62 4.48
C PHE A 245 -5.15 -35.58 4.81
N LEU A 246 -4.28 -35.31 3.84
CA LEU A 246 -2.94 -34.76 4.08
C LEU A 246 -2.99 -33.25 3.89
N THR A 247 -2.12 -32.52 4.61
CA THR A 247 -1.99 -31.09 4.33
C THR A 247 -1.03 -30.85 3.18
N ASP A 248 -1.22 -29.77 2.41
CA ASP A 248 -0.38 -29.48 1.25
C ASP A 248 1.12 -29.41 1.66
N GLY A 249 1.38 -28.81 2.83
CA GLY A 249 2.69 -28.82 3.46
C GLY A 249 3.22 -30.19 3.87
N GLU A 250 2.36 -31.11 4.34
CA GLU A 250 2.77 -32.48 4.66
C GLU A 250 3.18 -33.24 3.39
N GLU A 251 2.38 -33.11 2.34
CA GLU A 251 2.61 -33.71 1.04
C GLU A 251 3.92 -33.24 0.43
N VAL A 252 4.13 -31.93 0.33
CA VAL A 252 5.35 -31.36 -0.26
C VAL A 252 6.60 -31.70 0.56
N THR A 253 6.52 -31.63 1.90
CA THR A 253 7.73 -31.69 2.74
C THR A 253 8.10 -33.09 3.23
N PHE A 254 7.13 -34.01 3.36
CA PHE A 254 7.38 -35.35 3.90
C PHE A 254 7.12 -36.49 2.91
N PHE A 255 6.02 -36.46 2.16
CA PHE A 255 5.60 -37.59 1.33
C PHE A 255 6.09 -37.48 -0.12
N GLY A 256 6.16 -36.27 -0.66
CA GLY A 256 6.49 -36.00 -2.06
C GLY A 256 5.35 -36.30 -3.03
N THR A 257 4.10 -36.32 -2.55
CA THR A 257 2.86 -36.40 -3.32
C THR A 257 2.52 -35.06 -3.97
N ASP A 258 1.53 -35.03 -4.86
CA ASP A 258 1.07 -33.82 -5.55
C ASP A 258 -0.14 -33.22 -4.82
N PRO A 259 -0.01 -32.06 -4.14
CA PRO A 259 -1.08 -31.50 -3.29
C PRO A 259 -2.31 -30.98 -4.03
N LEU A 260 -2.34 -31.18 -5.36
CA LEU A 260 -3.48 -30.88 -6.21
C LEU A 260 -4.16 -32.16 -6.74
N ASN A 261 -3.71 -33.33 -6.30
CA ASN A 261 -4.16 -34.61 -6.79
C ASN A 261 -4.25 -35.65 -5.66
N PRO A 262 -5.48 -35.99 -5.22
CA PRO A 262 -5.69 -36.77 -4.00
C PRO A 262 -5.29 -38.25 -4.12
N ASP A 263 -4.72 -38.68 -5.25
CA ASP A 263 -4.32 -40.05 -5.60
C ASP A 263 -3.13 -39.93 -6.59
N THR A 264 -1.93 -39.74 -6.04
CA THR A 264 -0.73 -39.33 -6.79
C THR A 264 -0.28 -40.39 -7.77
N ASP A 265 -0.34 -41.67 -7.40
CA ASP A 265 0.10 -42.77 -8.26
C ASP A 265 -1.04 -43.36 -9.13
N GLY A 266 -2.29 -42.99 -8.86
CA GLY A 266 -3.45 -43.29 -9.67
C GLY A 266 -3.98 -44.71 -9.49
N ASP A 267 -3.76 -45.31 -8.33
CA ASP A 267 -4.07 -46.71 -8.04
C ASP A 267 -5.50 -46.93 -7.51
N GLY A 268 -6.17 -45.83 -7.13
CA GLY A 268 -7.53 -45.79 -6.62
C GLY A 268 -7.67 -45.72 -5.09
N LEU A 269 -6.58 -45.58 -4.35
CA LEU A 269 -6.55 -45.07 -2.97
C LEU A 269 -6.16 -43.60 -2.97
N HIS A 270 -6.60 -42.88 -1.95
CA HIS A 270 -6.12 -41.51 -1.77
C HIS A 270 -4.83 -41.51 -0.95
N ASP A 271 -3.91 -40.59 -1.23
CA ASP A 271 -2.59 -40.57 -0.59
C ASP A 271 -2.71 -40.49 0.95
N GLY A 272 -3.66 -39.70 1.45
CA GLY A 272 -4.00 -39.63 2.86
C GLY A 272 -4.58 -40.91 3.46
N ASP A 273 -5.36 -41.70 2.71
CA ASP A 273 -5.83 -43.02 3.15
C ASP A 273 -4.67 -44.03 3.21
N GLU A 274 -3.77 -43.98 2.23
CA GLU A 274 -2.58 -44.80 2.19
C GLU A 274 -1.67 -44.53 3.38
N VAL A 275 -1.36 -43.27 3.68
CA VAL A 275 -0.51 -42.91 4.82
C VAL A 275 -1.20 -43.21 6.15
N ASN A 276 -2.48 -42.83 6.32
CA ASN A 276 -3.12 -42.81 7.63
C ASN A 276 -3.84 -44.12 8.00
N LEU A 277 -4.28 -44.91 7.00
CA LEU A 277 -5.09 -46.10 7.23
C LEU A 277 -4.39 -47.40 6.83
N TYR A 278 -3.81 -47.46 5.63
CA TYR A 278 -3.29 -48.72 5.06
C TYR A 278 -1.78 -48.91 5.29
N GLY A 279 -1.02 -47.81 5.34
CA GLY A 279 0.42 -47.76 5.48
C GLY A 279 1.21 -48.02 4.20
N THR A 280 0.56 -48.04 3.03
CA THR A 280 1.16 -48.18 1.69
C THR A 280 1.94 -46.93 1.30
N ASP A 281 2.72 -47.01 0.22
CA ASP A 281 3.52 -45.89 -0.28
C ASP A 281 2.73 -45.15 -1.37
N PRO A 282 2.26 -43.90 -1.15
CA PRO A 282 1.39 -43.18 -2.08
C PRO A 282 2.04 -42.78 -3.42
N LEU A 283 3.30 -43.17 -3.60
CA LEU A 283 4.03 -43.01 -4.86
C LEU A 283 4.22 -44.35 -5.59
N ASN A 284 3.61 -45.43 -5.12
CA ASN A 284 3.78 -46.78 -5.64
C ASN A 284 2.49 -47.59 -5.63
N SER A 285 1.86 -47.63 -6.80
CA SER A 285 0.55 -48.23 -7.06
C SER A 285 0.40 -49.74 -6.79
N ASP A 286 1.48 -50.43 -6.42
CA ASP A 286 1.54 -51.90 -6.22
C ASP A 286 2.68 -52.18 -5.23
N THR A 287 2.35 -52.17 -3.94
CA THR A 287 3.29 -52.18 -2.82
C THR A 287 4.07 -53.50 -2.72
N ASP A 288 3.42 -54.63 -2.97
CA ASP A 288 4.07 -55.93 -2.88
C ASP A 288 4.55 -56.50 -4.23
N GLY A 289 4.11 -55.93 -5.35
CA GLY A 289 4.55 -56.26 -6.69
C GLY A 289 3.92 -57.53 -7.26
N ASP A 290 2.73 -57.91 -6.82
CA ASP A 290 2.01 -59.11 -7.28
C ASP A 290 1.17 -58.88 -8.55
N GLY A 291 1.01 -57.61 -8.97
CA GLY A 291 0.28 -57.20 -10.16
C GLY A 291 -1.15 -56.71 -9.92
N LEU A 292 -1.62 -56.70 -8.67
CA LEU A 292 -2.78 -55.92 -8.24
C LEU A 292 -2.32 -54.55 -7.76
N THR A 293 -3.20 -53.54 -7.90
CA THR A 293 -2.92 -52.24 -7.27
C THR A 293 -3.43 -52.24 -5.84
N ASP A 294 -2.78 -51.51 -4.93
CA ASP A 294 -3.16 -51.46 -3.52
C ASP A 294 -4.64 -51.05 -3.39
N GLY A 295 -5.09 -50.11 -4.22
CA GLY A 295 -6.50 -49.74 -4.33
C GLY A 295 -7.43 -50.83 -4.83
N ALA A 296 -7.02 -51.67 -5.77
CA ALA A 296 -7.82 -52.81 -6.20
C ALA A 296 -7.92 -53.88 -5.10
N GLU A 297 -6.82 -54.14 -4.42
CA GLU A 297 -6.74 -55.07 -3.31
C GLU A 297 -7.68 -54.68 -2.18
N VAL A 298 -7.60 -53.42 -1.73
CA VAL A 298 -8.41 -52.91 -0.64
C VAL A 298 -9.89 -52.76 -1.03
N ASN A 299 -10.19 -52.17 -2.19
CA ASN A 299 -11.55 -51.78 -2.55
C ASN A 299 -12.36 -52.88 -3.24
N VAL A 300 -11.70 -53.85 -3.89
CA VAL A 300 -12.35 -54.84 -4.75
C VAL A 300 -12.16 -56.26 -4.25
N PHE A 301 -10.92 -56.69 -3.99
CA PHE A 301 -10.60 -58.10 -3.75
C PHE A 301 -10.54 -58.48 -2.26
N GLY A 302 -10.23 -57.53 -1.39
CA GLY A 302 -10.06 -57.74 0.05
C GLY A 302 -8.76 -58.49 0.41
N THR A 303 -7.73 -58.35 -0.42
CA THR A 303 -6.38 -58.89 -0.23
C THR A 303 -5.51 -57.91 0.59
N ASP A 304 -4.31 -58.32 0.98
CA ASP A 304 -3.38 -57.53 1.81
C ASP A 304 -2.26 -56.93 0.94
N PRO A 305 -2.21 -55.59 0.76
CA PRO A 305 -1.23 -54.93 -0.13
C PRO A 305 0.25 -55.09 0.22
N PHE A 306 0.55 -55.74 1.36
CA PHE A 306 1.92 -56.07 1.77
C PHE A 306 2.29 -57.53 1.55
N ASN A 307 1.39 -58.32 0.96
CA ASN A 307 1.52 -59.76 0.91
C ASN A 307 0.95 -60.35 -0.38
N GLN A 308 1.88 -60.63 -1.30
CA GLN A 308 1.60 -61.21 -2.61
C GLN A 308 0.72 -62.47 -2.61
N ASP A 309 0.57 -63.17 -1.48
CA ASP A 309 -0.21 -64.40 -1.31
C ASP A 309 -0.99 -64.30 0.02
N THR A 310 -2.17 -63.67 -0.04
CA THR A 310 -2.97 -63.30 1.13
C THR A 310 -3.39 -64.53 1.94
N ASP A 311 -3.72 -65.64 1.28
CA ASP A 311 -4.22 -66.84 1.94
C ASP A 311 -3.16 -67.92 2.24
N MET A 312 -1.93 -67.69 1.76
CA MET A 312 -0.73 -68.49 1.97
C MET A 312 -0.78 -69.89 1.38
N ASP A 313 -1.41 -70.05 0.21
CA ASP A 313 -1.53 -71.34 -0.47
C ASP A 313 -0.50 -71.58 -1.58
N GLY A 314 0.28 -70.55 -1.93
CA GLY A 314 1.38 -70.61 -2.88
C GLY A 314 1.09 -70.06 -4.27
N MET A 315 -0.10 -69.50 -4.50
CA MET A 315 -0.41 -68.65 -5.65
C MET A 315 -0.39 -67.18 -5.22
N SER A 316 -0.11 -66.25 -6.17
CA SER A 316 -0.21 -64.83 -5.84
C SER A 316 -1.62 -64.31 -6.05
N ASP A 317 -2.03 -63.30 -5.29
CA ASP A 317 -3.38 -62.76 -5.36
C ASP A 317 -3.68 -62.25 -6.78
N GLY A 318 -2.70 -61.61 -7.43
CA GLY A 318 -2.76 -61.21 -8.84
C GLY A 318 -2.93 -62.36 -9.85
N ASP A 319 -2.29 -63.50 -9.63
CA ASP A 319 -2.44 -64.69 -10.50
C ASP A 319 -3.82 -65.33 -10.31
N GLU A 320 -4.34 -65.31 -9.08
CA GLU A 320 -5.67 -65.80 -8.77
C GLU A 320 -6.76 -64.90 -9.35
N VAL A 321 -6.63 -63.57 -9.23
CA VAL A 321 -7.58 -62.61 -9.81
C VAL A 321 -7.61 -62.68 -11.34
N ALA A 322 -6.49 -63.01 -11.99
CA ALA A 322 -6.44 -63.23 -13.44
C ALA A 322 -7.31 -64.42 -13.88
N SER A 323 -7.60 -65.35 -12.97
CA SER A 323 -8.33 -66.60 -13.21
C SER A 323 -9.70 -66.58 -12.51
N PRO A 324 -10.82 -66.38 -13.23
CA PRO A 324 -12.13 -66.10 -12.62
C PRO A 324 -12.74 -67.27 -11.81
N CYS A 325 -12.12 -68.44 -11.80
CA CYS A 325 -12.49 -69.59 -10.99
C CYS A 325 -11.73 -69.70 -9.67
N LEU A 326 -10.70 -68.88 -9.46
CA LEU A 326 -9.88 -68.84 -8.24
C LEU A 326 -10.34 -67.73 -7.30
N ASN A 327 -9.87 -67.76 -6.05
CA ASN A 327 -10.27 -66.80 -5.04
C ASN A 327 -9.10 -66.42 -4.12
N PRO A 328 -8.57 -65.18 -4.24
CA PRO A 328 -7.32 -64.75 -3.59
C PRO A 328 -7.36 -64.62 -2.06
N VAL A 329 -8.46 -65.02 -1.44
CA VAL A 329 -8.63 -64.99 0.02
C VAL A 329 -9.08 -66.35 0.58
N ALA A 330 -9.04 -67.41 -0.23
CA ALA A 330 -9.43 -68.75 0.18
C ALA A 330 -8.55 -69.83 -0.45
N PRO A 331 -7.84 -70.65 0.37
CA PRO A 331 -6.74 -71.47 -0.11
C PRO A 331 -7.24 -72.58 -1.03
N ASP A 332 -7.20 -72.33 -2.33
CA ASP A 332 -7.74 -73.16 -3.39
C ASP A 332 -6.72 -73.54 -4.48
N ALA A 333 -5.44 -73.18 -4.36
CA ALA A 333 -4.36 -73.53 -5.27
C ALA A 333 -4.19 -75.02 -5.58
N PHE A 334 -4.64 -75.91 -4.67
CA PHE A 334 -4.62 -77.37 -4.86
C PHE A 334 -5.94 -77.95 -5.37
N ALA A 335 -6.92 -77.10 -5.69
CA ALA A 335 -8.14 -77.49 -6.36
C ALA A 335 -7.88 -77.74 -7.86
N ASP A 336 -8.88 -78.36 -8.48
CA ASP A 336 -8.96 -78.68 -9.90
C ASP A 336 -10.40 -78.32 -10.31
N PRO A 337 -10.68 -77.04 -10.60
CA PRO A 337 -12.04 -76.54 -10.83
C PRO A 337 -12.58 -76.87 -12.22
N ASP A 338 -11.74 -77.25 -13.18
CA ASP A 338 -12.11 -77.61 -14.54
C ASP A 338 -12.03 -79.13 -14.86
N ASP A 339 -11.62 -79.94 -13.88
CA ASP A 339 -11.59 -81.41 -13.85
C ASP A 339 -10.62 -82.02 -14.90
N ASP A 340 -9.42 -81.45 -15.05
CA ASP A 340 -8.43 -81.83 -16.08
C ASP A 340 -7.25 -82.70 -15.55
N ASP A 341 -7.23 -82.99 -14.25
CA ASP A 341 -6.20 -83.70 -13.47
C ASP A 341 -4.92 -82.88 -13.14
N LEU A 342 -4.85 -81.59 -13.48
CA LEU A 342 -3.86 -80.63 -12.96
C LEU A 342 -4.46 -79.84 -11.79
N ASN A 343 -3.61 -79.16 -11.03
CA ASN A 343 -4.07 -78.25 -9.98
C ASN A 343 -3.65 -76.82 -10.35
N ASN A 344 -4.40 -75.84 -9.86
CA ASN A 344 -4.25 -74.43 -10.19
C ASN A 344 -2.78 -73.96 -10.08
N THR A 345 -2.07 -74.31 -8.99
CA THR A 345 -0.66 -73.89 -8.85
C THR A 345 0.26 -74.54 -9.87
N ASP A 346 0.08 -75.82 -10.22
CA ASP A 346 0.92 -76.48 -11.23
C ASP A 346 0.62 -75.89 -12.62
N GLU A 347 -0.64 -75.61 -12.92
CA GLU A 347 -1.07 -74.98 -14.17
C GLU A 347 -0.43 -73.62 -14.36
N VAL A 348 -0.52 -72.73 -13.38
CA VAL A 348 0.07 -71.38 -13.46
C VAL A 348 1.60 -71.43 -13.42
N ASN A 349 2.19 -72.13 -12.43
CA ASN A 349 3.63 -72.03 -12.15
C ASN A 349 4.52 -72.99 -12.96
N LEU A 350 4.01 -74.14 -13.43
CA LEU A 350 4.81 -75.13 -14.17
C LEU A 350 4.45 -75.20 -15.66
N TYR A 351 3.17 -75.13 -16.00
CA TYR A 351 2.69 -75.45 -17.35
C TYR A 351 2.29 -74.22 -18.18
N GLY A 352 1.88 -73.13 -17.53
CA GLY A 352 1.36 -71.92 -18.16
C GLY A 352 -0.01 -72.14 -18.84
N THR A 353 -0.86 -72.95 -18.21
CA THR A 353 -2.22 -73.29 -18.65
C THR A 353 -3.26 -72.51 -17.84
N ASP A 354 -4.50 -72.43 -18.32
CA ASP A 354 -5.59 -71.66 -17.70
C ASP A 354 -6.37 -72.54 -16.71
N PRO A 355 -6.31 -72.28 -15.39
CA PRO A 355 -6.97 -73.10 -14.36
C PRO A 355 -8.49 -73.22 -14.50
N CYS A 356 -9.10 -72.40 -15.36
CA CYS A 356 -10.52 -72.39 -15.60
C CYS A 356 -10.91 -73.07 -16.93
N ASN A 357 -9.96 -73.63 -17.68
CA ASN A 357 -10.17 -74.19 -18.99
C ASN A 357 -9.37 -75.49 -19.23
N PRO A 358 -10.06 -76.65 -19.33
CA PRO A 358 -9.40 -77.96 -19.32
C PRO A 358 -8.80 -78.36 -20.68
N ASP A 359 -8.53 -77.39 -21.56
CA ASP A 359 -7.94 -77.51 -22.90
C ASP A 359 -7.53 -76.10 -23.35
N THR A 360 -6.46 -75.58 -22.75
CA THR A 360 -5.96 -74.21 -22.96
C THR A 360 -5.57 -73.96 -24.42
N ASP A 361 -5.02 -74.97 -25.11
CA ASP A 361 -4.55 -74.83 -26.49
C ASP A 361 -5.60 -75.17 -27.56
N GLY A 362 -6.72 -75.77 -27.15
CA GLY A 362 -7.86 -76.12 -27.99
C GLY A 362 -7.61 -77.30 -28.93
N ASP A 363 -6.65 -78.17 -28.62
CA ASP A 363 -6.30 -79.34 -29.44
C ASP A 363 -7.22 -80.55 -29.21
N GLY A 364 -8.05 -80.50 -28.16
CA GLY A 364 -9.00 -81.53 -27.77
C GLY A 364 -8.45 -82.58 -26.81
N LEU A 365 -7.29 -82.36 -26.22
CA LEU A 365 -6.74 -83.09 -25.07
C LEU A 365 -6.75 -82.18 -23.83
N PRO A 366 -6.89 -82.74 -22.61
CA PRO A 366 -6.57 -82.03 -21.38
C PRO A 366 -5.11 -81.58 -21.34
N ASP A 367 -4.84 -80.53 -20.57
CA ASP A 367 -3.56 -79.80 -20.56
C ASP A 367 -2.32 -80.60 -20.13
#